data_AF-A0A7S7UZ51-F1
#
_entry.id   AF-A0A7S7UZ51-F1
#
_cell.length_a   1.000
_cell.length_b   1.000
_cell.length_c   1.000
_cell.angle_alpha   90.00
_cell.angle_beta   90.00
_cell.angle_gamma   90.00
#
_symmetry.space_group_name_H-M   'P 1'
#
loop_
_entity.id
_entity.type
_entity.pdbx_description
1 polymer ?
#
loop_
_entity_poly.entity_id
_entity_poly.type
_entity_poly.pdbx_seq_one_letter_code
_entity_poly.pdbx_strand_id
1 'polypeptide(L)'
;MAFHIKNPDTDALARRIAALKKIGLTEAVHTALTHELEREQGKPTLVDLGVQFCRDLRARGNPQKSRPADKVFRDGLYEVD
;
A
#
# COMPACT_ATOMS: atom_id res chain seq x y z
N MET A 1 31.63 -3.09 -8.82
CA MET A 1 30.99 -3.27 -10.15
C MET A 1 30.71 -1.90 -10.74
N ALA A 2 31.03 -1.67 -12.01
CA ALA A 2 30.66 -0.41 -12.69
C ALA A 2 29.18 -0.47 -13.07
N PHE A 3 28.40 0.50 -12.60
CA PHE A 3 26.98 0.60 -12.90
C PHE A 3 26.82 1.33 -14.26
N HIS A 4 26.54 0.59 -15.34
CA HIS A 4 26.41 1.18 -16.67
C HIS A 4 24.95 1.19 -17.13
N ILE A 5 24.42 2.40 -17.31
CA ILE A 5 23.12 2.63 -17.92
C ILE A 5 23.35 2.85 -19.42
N LYS A 6 22.64 2.09 -20.29
CA LYS A 6 22.76 2.22 -21.76
C LYS A 6 21.88 3.34 -22.33
N ASN A 7 20.79 3.68 -21.66
CA ASN A 7 19.90 4.75 -22.06
C ASN A 7 20.42 6.11 -21.52
N PRO A 8 20.76 7.08 -22.37
CA PRO A 8 21.32 8.36 -21.95
C PRO A 8 20.34 9.19 -21.08
N ASP A 9 19.04 9.10 -21.33
CA ASP A 9 18.03 9.82 -20.55
C ASP A 9 17.94 9.27 -19.13
N THR A 10 18.01 7.95 -18.99
CA THR A 10 18.01 7.28 -17.68
C THR A 10 19.27 7.59 -16.89
N ASP A 11 20.44 7.66 -17.55
CA ASP A 11 21.70 8.04 -16.91
C ASP A 11 21.65 9.49 -16.41
N ALA A 12 21.10 10.42 -17.21
CA ALA A 12 20.91 11.81 -16.81
C ALA A 12 20.00 11.94 -15.57
N LEU A 13 18.89 11.20 -15.52
CA LEU A 13 17.98 11.17 -14.37
C LEU A 13 18.67 10.62 -13.12
N ALA A 14 19.38 9.50 -13.25
CA ALA A 14 20.10 8.87 -12.15
C ALA A 14 21.19 9.80 -11.58
N ARG A 15 21.96 10.46 -12.46
CA ARG A 15 22.98 11.45 -12.06
C ARG A 15 22.37 12.66 -11.39
N ARG A 16 21.22 13.15 -11.87
CA ARG A 16 20.53 14.29 -11.27
C ARG A 16 20.07 13.98 -9.85
N ILE A 17 19.50 12.79 -9.61
CA ILE A 17 19.12 12.33 -8.28
C ILE A 17 20.35 12.16 -7.38
N ALA A 18 21.42 11.54 -7.90
CA ALA A 18 22.68 11.37 -7.17
C ALA A 18 23.27 12.72 -6.73
N ALA A 19 23.29 13.71 -7.63
CA ALA A 19 23.76 15.06 -7.33
C ALA A 19 22.88 15.78 -6.30
N LEU A 20 21.55 15.69 -6.43
CA LEU A 20 20.61 16.30 -5.48
C LEU A 20 20.74 15.71 -4.07
N LYS A 21 20.92 14.39 -3.98
CA LYS A 21 21.06 13.67 -2.71
C LYS A 21 22.51 13.60 -2.21
N LYS A 22 23.49 14.06 -3.00
CA LYS A 22 24.93 13.98 -2.72
C LYS A 22 25.41 12.55 -2.40
N ILE A 23 24.91 11.57 -3.13
CA ILE A 23 25.23 10.14 -2.98
C ILE A 23 25.81 9.57 -4.26
N GLY A 24 26.36 8.36 -4.21
CA GLY A 24 26.87 7.67 -5.39
C GLY A 24 25.76 7.31 -6.39
N LEU A 25 26.11 7.21 -7.68
CA LEU A 25 25.16 6.86 -8.75
C LEU A 25 24.46 5.52 -8.49
N THR A 26 25.22 4.50 -8.10
CA THR A 26 24.68 3.17 -7.76
C THR A 26 23.71 3.24 -6.59
N GLU A 27 24.04 4.02 -5.56
CA GLU A 27 23.20 4.19 -4.36
C GLU A 27 21.91 4.95 -4.67
N ALA A 28 22.01 5.99 -5.51
CA ALA A 28 20.85 6.75 -5.98
C ALA A 28 19.87 5.87 -6.74
N VAL A 29 20.37 5.03 -7.65
CA VAL A 29 19.53 4.12 -8.44
C VAL A 29 18.95 3.00 -7.58
N HIS A 30 19.77 2.39 -6.72
CA HIS A 30 19.30 1.38 -5.77
C HIS A 30 18.15 1.93 -4.91
N THR A 31 18.35 3.08 -4.26
CA THR A 31 17.34 3.71 -3.41
C THR A 31 16.07 4.07 -4.19
N ALA A 32 16.20 4.59 -5.40
CA ALA A 32 15.04 4.93 -6.24
C ALA A 32 14.20 3.68 -6.58
N LEU A 33 14.86 2.57 -6.93
CA LEU A 33 14.20 1.29 -7.23
C LEU A 33 13.59 0.66 -5.99
N THR A 34 14.29 0.69 -4.84
CA THR A 34 13.74 0.20 -3.57
C THR A 34 12.45 0.93 -3.21
N HIS A 35 12.44 2.27 -3.27
CA HIS A 35 11.24 3.04 -2.96
C HIS A 35 10.09 2.78 -3.95
N GLU A 36 10.38 2.53 -5.23
CA GLU A 36 9.35 2.18 -6.21
C GLU A 36 8.77 0.80 -5.94
N LEU A 37 9.61 -0.18 -5.61
CA LEU A 37 9.17 -1.51 -5.19
C LEU A 37 8.34 -1.44 -3.91
N GLU A 38 8.74 -0.65 -2.91
CA GLU A 38 7.95 -0.43 -1.71
C GLU A 38 6.61 0.24 -2.02
N ARG A 39 6.55 1.18 -2.96
CA ARG A 39 5.28 1.79 -3.39
C ARG A 39 4.37 0.79 -4.10
N GLU A 40 4.92 -0.08 -4.94
CA GLU A 40 4.13 -1.05 -5.69
C GLU A 40 3.71 -2.26 -4.84
N GLN A 41 4.61 -2.76 -3.99
CA GLN A 41 4.35 -3.90 -3.10
C GLN A 41 3.63 -3.49 -1.82
N GLY A 42 3.82 -2.25 -1.36
CA GLY A 42 3.20 -1.70 -0.16
C GLY A 42 1.78 -1.20 -0.39
N LYS A 43 1.23 -1.29 -1.62
CA LYS A 43 -0.20 -1.08 -1.85
C LYS A 43 -0.96 -2.23 -1.16
N PRO A 44 -1.66 -1.97 -0.04
CA PRO A 44 -2.47 -3.00 0.59
C PRO A 44 -3.48 -3.51 -0.43
N THR A 45 -3.67 -4.82 -0.48
CA THR A 45 -4.69 -5.37 -1.37
C THR A 45 -6.07 -4.84 -0.95
N LEU A 46 -7.05 -4.86 -1.85
CA LEU A 46 -8.43 -4.50 -1.48
C LEU A 46 -8.95 -5.35 -0.32
N VAL A 47 -8.48 -6.60 -0.22
CA VAL A 47 -8.78 -7.49 0.90
C VAL A 47 -8.17 -6.96 2.18
N ASP A 48 -6.90 -6.58 2.18
CA ASP A 48 -6.21 -6.02 3.36
C ASP A 48 -6.87 -4.73 3.83
N LEU A 49 -7.25 -3.86 2.89
CA LEU A 49 -8.01 -2.64 3.17
C LEU A 49 -9.38 -2.95 3.79
N GLY A 50 -10.12 -3.92 3.23
CA GLY A 50 -11.42 -4.33 3.75
C GLY A 50 -11.33 -4.95 5.14
N VAL A 51 -10.31 -5.79 5.38
CA VAL A 51 -10.04 -6.38 6.69
C VAL A 51 -9.70 -5.30 7.72
N GLN A 52 -8.82 -4.35 7.35
CA GLN A 52 -8.45 -3.26 8.25
C GLN A 52 -9.64 -2.35 8.57
N PHE A 53 -10.44 -1.99 7.56
CA PHE A 53 -11.67 -1.23 7.73
C PHE A 53 -12.64 -1.91 8.70
N CYS A 54 -12.90 -3.21 8.54
CA CYS A 54 -13.75 -3.98 9.45
C CYS A 54 -13.21 -4.03 10.88
N ARG A 55 -11.88 -4.15 11.05
CA ARG A 55 -11.23 -4.12 12.37
C ARG A 55 -11.41 -2.75 13.03
N ASP A 56 -11.16 -1.68 12.29
CA ASP A 56 -11.28 -0.30 12.80
C ASP A 56 -12.72 0.03 13.18
N LEU A 57 -13.70 -0.39 12.36
CA LEU A 57 -15.12 -0.27 12.68
C LEU A 57 -15.49 -1.01 13.97
N ARG A 58 -15.00 -2.24 14.15
CA ARG A 58 -15.26 -3.02 15.36
C ARG A 58 -14.62 -2.38 16.59
N ALA A 59 -13.40 -1.85 16.47
CA ALA A 59 -12.70 -1.19 17.57
C ALA A 59 -13.38 0.12 18.01
N ARG A 60 -13.97 0.86 17.06
CA ARG A 60 -14.77 2.07 17.34
C ARG A 60 -16.17 1.75 17.86
N GLY A 61 -16.69 0.57 17.53
CA GLY A 61 -17.99 0.11 17.98
C GLY A 61 -18.04 -0.12 19.49
N ASN A 62 -19.24 -0.11 20.05
CA ASN A 62 -19.49 -0.50 21.43
C ASN A 62 -20.10 -1.92 21.43
N PRO A 63 -19.34 -2.96 21.81
CA PRO A 63 -19.83 -4.34 21.82
C PRO A 63 -21.07 -4.54 22.68
N GLN A 64 -21.19 -3.82 23.79
CA GLN A 64 -22.33 -3.90 24.72
C GLN A 64 -23.61 -3.30 24.14
N LYS A 65 -23.50 -2.40 23.15
CA LYS A 65 -24.63 -1.82 22.41
C LYS A 65 -24.88 -2.52 21.07
N SER A 66 -24.11 -3.57 20.76
CA SER A 66 -24.30 -4.31 19.51
C SER A 66 -25.61 -5.10 19.56
N ARG A 67 -26.38 -5.06 18.47
CA ARG A 67 -27.56 -5.92 18.31
C ARG A 67 -27.10 -7.28 17.76
N PRO A 68 -27.73 -8.39 18.16
CA PRO A 68 -27.40 -9.70 17.62
C PRO A 68 -27.71 -9.72 16.12
N ALA A 69 -26.69 -10.02 15.32
CA ALA A 69 -26.84 -10.29 13.88
C ALA A 69 -27.08 -11.80 13.68
N ASP A 70 -28.11 -12.31 14.33
CA ASP A 70 -28.45 -13.73 14.33
C ASP A 70 -29.10 -14.18 13.01
N LYS A 71 -29.45 -15.46 12.92
CA LYS A 71 -30.09 -16.02 11.73
C LYS A 71 -31.41 -15.32 11.43
N VAL A 72 -32.25 -15.07 12.44
CA VAL A 72 -33.56 -14.43 12.28
C VAL A 72 -33.43 -13.02 11.71
N PHE A 73 -32.48 -12.23 12.23
CA PHE A 73 -32.16 -10.92 11.68
C PHE A 73 -31.71 -10.99 10.21
N ARG A 74 -30.82 -11.94 9.88
CA ARG A 74 -30.29 -12.07 8.50
C ARG A 74 -31.35 -12.52 7.50
N ASP A 75 -32.21 -13.47 7.87
CA ASP A 75 -33.28 -13.97 7.00
C ASP A 75 -34.27 -12.83 6.71
N GLY A 76 -34.61 -12.01 7.72
CA GLY A 76 -35.49 -10.84 7.55
C GLY A 76 -34.95 -9.69 6.70
N LEU A 77 -33.65 -9.67 6.33
CA LEU A 77 -33.10 -8.65 5.42
C LEU A 77 -33.48 -8.88 3.96
N TYR A 78 -33.86 -10.11 3.60
CA TYR A 78 -34.18 -10.51 2.23
C TYR A 78 -35.67 -10.79 2.03
N GLU A 79 -36.47 -10.73 3.09
CA GLU A 79 -37.92 -10.98 3.06
C GLU A 79 -38.74 -9.70 2.82
N VAL A 80 -38.18 -8.71 2.11
CA VAL A 80 -38.95 -7.54 1.67
C VAL A 80 -39.71 -7.87 0.38
N ASP A 81 -41.01 -8.13 0.51
CA ASP A 81 -42.01 -7.93 -0.57
C ASP A 81 -42.42 -6.46 -0.65
#